data_AF-A0A645J6T7-F1
#
_entry.id   AF-A0A645J6T7-F1
#
_cell.length_a   1.000
_cell.length_b   1.000
_cell.length_c   1.000
_cell.angle_alpha   90.00
_cell.angle_beta   90.00
_cell.angle_gamma   90.00
#
_symmetry.space_group_name_H-M   'P 1'
#
loop_
_entity.id
_entity.type
_entity.pdbx_description
1 polymer ?
#
loop_
_entity_poly.entity_id
_entity_poly.type
_entity_poly.pdbx_seq_one_letter_code
_entity_poly.pdbx_strand_id
1 'polypeptide(L)'
;MRLTEFDEEGGWAAQGNVDLALSDLGTVHFSGRKETAGFGALDQSLLARRNDDYTTLQVSMNMELGRFLPKKAKISAPFHYVWSNETSAPLYDPFNQDILLKETLNRAGNQSIRDSIKNVALTGRSIRSLGLNNVKINIKSKNPMPYDPAMSNAWPKLPL
;
A
#
# COMPACT_ATOMS: atom_id res chain seq x y z
N MET A 1 46.42 -5.35 11.74
CA MET A 1 45.71 -4.06 11.64
C MET A 1 44.35 -4.25 12.30
N ARG A 2 44.06 -3.56 13.42
CA ARG A 2 42.70 -3.53 13.97
C ARG A 2 41.95 -2.49 13.14
N LEU A 3 40.92 -2.93 12.40
CA LEU A 3 39.91 -2.05 11.82
C LEU A 3 39.12 -1.45 12.98
N THR A 4 39.68 -0.41 13.59
CA THR A 4 39.00 0.47 14.53
C THR A 4 38.05 1.37 13.75
N GLU A 5 36.87 1.56 14.34
CA GLU A 5 35.82 2.50 13.93
C GLU A 5 35.01 2.04 12.72
N PHE A 6 34.15 1.04 12.94
CA PHE A 6 32.87 1.03 12.23
C PHE A 6 32.15 2.31 12.65
N ASP A 7 31.87 3.19 11.70
CA ASP A 7 31.06 4.39 11.90
C ASP A 7 29.64 3.95 12.28
N GLU A 8 29.37 3.84 13.58
CA GLU A 8 28.07 3.42 14.11
C GLU A 8 27.12 4.61 14.13
N GLU A 9 26.68 5.07 12.95
CA GLU A 9 25.58 6.03 12.88
C GLU A 9 24.28 5.34 13.34
N GLY A 10 23.72 5.81 14.45
CA GLY A 10 22.46 5.32 14.99
C GLY A 10 21.28 5.72 14.10
N GLY A 11 20.51 4.73 13.63
CA GLY A 11 19.28 4.98 12.88
C GLY A 11 18.04 5.07 13.75
N TRP A 12 16.94 5.57 13.19
CA TRP A 12 15.63 5.65 13.83
C TRP A 12 14.55 5.01 12.96
N ALA A 13 13.46 4.64 13.61
CA ALA A 13 12.24 4.20 12.94
C ALA A 13 11.01 4.87 13.52
N ALA A 14 10.02 5.09 12.67
CA ALA A 14 8.70 5.54 13.05
C ALA A 14 7.64 4.77 12.25
N GLN A 15 6.54 4.42 12.91
CA GLN A 15 5.36 3.87 12.27
C GLN A 15 4.11 4.57 12.83
N GLY A 16 3.16 4.85 11.95
CA GLY A 16 1.85 5.39 12.31
C GLY A 16 0.75 4.70 11.51
N ASN A 17 -0.40 4.51 12.15
CA ASN A 17 -1.61 3.95 11.53
C ASN A 17 -2.81 4.82 11.89
N VAL A 18 -3.73 5.00 10.94
CA VAL A 18 -4.96 5.80 11.09
C VAL A 18 -6.12 5.01 10.49
N ASP A 19 -7.16 4.82 11.30
CA ASP A 19 -8.38 4.13 10.93
C ASP A 19 -9.57 5.08 10.99
N LEU A 20 -10.30 5.20 9.87
CA LEU A 20 -11.50 6.03 9.75
C LEU A 20 -12.71 5.14 9.42
N ALA A 21 -13.74 5.20 10.26
CA ALA A 21 -15.00 4.52 10.04
C ALA A 21 -16.09 5.52 9.63
N LEU A 22 -16.72 5.28 8.47
CA LEU A 22 -17.76 6.13 7.88
C LEU A 22 -19.15 5.53 8.07
N SER A 23 -19.47 5.09 9.31
CA SER A 23 -20.74 4.44 9.66
C SER A 23 -21.16 3.35 8.66
N ASP A 24 -22.20 3.61 7.85
CA ASP A 24 -22.76 2.66 6.89
C ASP A 24 -22.01 2.64 5.55
N LEU A 25 -21.18 3.64 5.27
CA LEU A 25 -20.55 3.84 3.97
C LEU A 25 -19.30 2.98 3.79
N GLY A 26 -18.54 2.74 4.87
CA GLY A 26 -17.30 1.99 4.78
C GLY A 26 -16.22 2.39 5.79
N THR A 27 -15.00 1.96 5.50
CA THR A 27 -13.79 2.27 6.28
C THR A 27 -12.64 2.69 5.36
N VAL A 28 -11.75 3.53 5.89
CA VAL A 28 -10.48 3.89 5.25
C VAL A 28 -9.38 3.69 6.27
N HIS A 29 -8.34 2.96 5.88
CA HIS A 29 -7.15 2.73 6.68
C HIS A 29 -5.94 3.33 5.97
N PHE A 30 -5.11 4.03 6.74
CA PHE A 30 -3.84 4.60 6.29
C PHE A 30 -2.73 4.10 7.21
N SER A 31 -1.63 3.60 6.65
CA SER A 31 -0.43 3.26 7.39
C SER A 31 0.80 3.86 6.73
N GLY A 32 1.76 4.26 7.57
CA GLY A 32 3.05 4.77 7.14
C GLY A 32 4.14 4.25 8.05
N ARG A 33 5.26 3.83 7.46
CA ARG A 33 6.46 3.40 8.19
C ARG A 33 7.69 4.00 7.52
N LYS A 34 8.64 4.44 8.34
CA LYS A 34 9.94 4.90 7.89
C LYS A 34 11.01 4.38 8.82
N GLU A 35 12.10 3.88 8.25
CA GLU A 35 13.25 3.34 8.97
C GLU A 35 14.51 3.79 8.26
N THR A 36 15.43 4.43 8.96
CA THR A 36 16.69 4.86 8.35
C THR A 36 17.75 3.77 8.41
N ALA A 37 18.75 3.88 7.54
CA ALA A 37 19.98 3.11 7.69
C ALA A 37 20.54 3.26 9.11
N GLY A 38 21.11 2.17 9.65
CA GLY A 38 21.59 2.11 11.03
C GLY A 38 20.52 1.78 12.08
N PHE A 39 19.24 1.71 11.73
CA PHE A 39 18.19 1.20 12.61
C PHE A 39 18.16 -0.34 12.58
N GLY A 40 18.33 -0.99 13.74
CA GLY A 40 18.35 -2.46 13.85
C GLY A 40 18.48 -2.94 15.28
N ALA A 41 18.14 -4.20 15.54
CA ALA A 41 18.27 -4.79 16.88
C ALA A 41 19.76 -4.98 17.26
N LEU A 42 20.08 -4.86 18.55
CA LEU A 42 21.45 -4.92 19.09
C LEU A 42 22.16 -6.26 18.81
N ASP A 43 21.41 -7.31 18.51
CA ASP A 43 21.88 -8.67 18.22
C ASP A 43 22.10 -8.96 16.72
N GLN A 44 21.76 -8.03 15.82
CA GLN A 44 22.10 -8.15 14.40
C GLN A 44 23.60 -7.92 14.21
N SER A 45 24.30 -8.92 13.65
CA SER A 45 25.69 -8.78 13.20
C SER A 45 25.85 -7.51 12.38
N LEU A 46 26.95 -6.78 12.55
CA LEU A 46 27.27 -5.54 11.80
C LEU A 46 27.12 -5.70 10.27
N LEU A 47 27.32 -6.92 9.75
CA LEU A 47 27.15 -7.26 8.33
C LEU A 47 25.68 -7.44 7.89
N ALA A 48 24.75 -7.58 8.83
CA ALA A 48 23.31 -7.75 8.62
C ALA A 48 22.50 -6.47 8.90
N ARG A 49 23.15 -5.38 9.35
CA ARG A 49 22.49 -4.06 9.49
C ARG A 49 22.05 -3.58 8.11
N ARG A 50 20.84 -3.02 8.05
CA ARG A 50 20.35 -2.36 6.83
C ARG A 50 21.16 -1.08 6.58
N ASN A 51 21.73 -1.00 5.37
CA ASN A 51 22.44 0.17 4.85
C ASN A 51 21.55 1.02 3.92
N ASP A 52 20.24 0.86 4.06
CA ASP A 52 19.22 1.50 3.23
C ASP A 52 18.10 2.10 4.08
N ASP A 53 17.66 3.28 3.69
CA ASP A 53 16.47 3.94 4.20
C ASP A 53 15.24 3.28 3.57
N TYR A 54 14.30 2.83 4.41
CA TYR A 54 13.07 2.17 3.98
C TYR A 54 11.87 3.03 4.33
N THR A 55 10.95 3.16 3.38
CA THR A 55 9.69 3.89 3.56
C THR A 55 8.55 3.09 2.95
N THR A 56 7.47 2.90 3.71
CA THR A 56 6.21 2.36 3.19
C THR A 56 5.05 3.29 3.51
N LEU A 57 4.13 3.36 2.55
CA LEU A 57 2.86 4.04 2.66
C LEU A 57 1.80 3.08 2.14
N GLN A 58 0.75 2.86 2.90
CA GLN A 58 -0.37 2.02 2.47
C GLN A 58 -1.69 2.70 2.78
N VAL A 59 -2.62 2.60 1.85
CA VAL A 59 -3.98 3.09 1.95
C VAL A 59 -4.89 1.97 1.54
N SER A 60 -5.85 1.62 2.37
CA SER A 60 -6.93 0.70 2.01
C SER A 60 -8.28 1.35 2.27
N MET A 61 -9.21 1.12 1.36
CA MET A 61 -10.56 1.65 1.39
C MET A 61 -11.52 0.48 1.20
N ASN A 62 -12.51 0.39 2.06
CA ASN A 62 -13.61 -0.57 1.95
C ASN A 62 -14.89 0.24 1.95
N MET A 63 -15.65 0.24 0.86
CA MET A 63 -16.87 1.04 0.73
C MET A 63 -18.05 0.19 0.27
N GLU A 64 -19.24 0.46 0.77
CA GLU A 64 -20.49 -0.15 0.28
C GLU A 64 -21.14 0.79 -0.74
N LEU A 65 -20.81 0.62 -2.03
CA LEU A 65 -21.29 1.51 -3.08
C LEU A 65 -22.83 1.48 -3.22
N GLY A 66 -23.47 0.38 -2.81
CA GLY A 66 -24.92 0.25 -2.75
C GLY A 66 -25.62 1.28 -1.84
N ARG A 67 -24.90 1.85 -0.86
CA ARG A 67 -25.45 2.88 0.05
C ARG A 67 -25.63 4.25 -0.60
N PHE A 68 -24.92 4.54 -1.70
CA PHE A 68 -25.10 5.78 -2.47
C PHE A 68 -26.32 5.73 -3.39
N LEU A 69 -26.89 4.54 -3.62
CA LEU A 69 -28.07 4.33 -4.45
C LEU A 69 -29.36 4.40 -3.61
N PRO A 70 -30.53 4.65 -4.23
CA PRO A 70 -31.80 4.72 -3.50
C PRO A 70 -32.09 3.44 -2.71
N LYS A 71 -32.47 3.56 -1.43
CA LYS A 71 -32.77 2.41 -0.54
C LYS A 71 -33.76 1.39 -1.14
N LYS A 72 -34.66 1.84 -2.02
CA LYS A 72 -35.65 0.99 -2.73
C LYS A 72 -35.01 -0.01 -3.69
N ALA A 73 -33.85 0.33 -4.27
CA ALA A 73 -33.15 -0.52 -5.23
C ALA A 73 -32.47 -1.73 -4.55
N LYS A 74 -32.23 -1.67 -3.23
CA LYS A 74 -31.64 -2.75 -2.41
C LYS A 74 -30.38 -3.37 -3.05
N ILE A 75 -29.57 -2.54 -3.68
CA ILE A 75 -28.30 -2.91 -4.31
C ILE A 75 -27.26 -3.00 -3.21
N SER A 76 -26.47 -4.06 -3.22
CA SER A 76 -25.25 -4.17 -2.43
C SER A 76 -24.08 -4.35 -3.37
N ALA A 77 -23.06 -3.51 -3.19
CA ALA A 77 -21.86 -3.48 -4.02
C ALA A 77 -20.65 -3.13 -3.13
N PRO A 78 -20.11 -4.13 -2.39
CA PRO A 78 -18.85 -4.00 -1.68
C PRO A 78 -17.69 -3.70 -2.64
N PHE A 79 -16.99 -2.60 -2.34
CA PHE A 79 -15.84 -2.12 -3.08
C PHE A 79 -14.63 -2.08 -2.17
N HIS A 80 -13.53 -2.65 -2.66
CA HIS A 80 -12.25 -2.70 -1.98
C HIS A 80 -11.19 -2.07 -2.87
N TYR A 81 -10.45 -1.11 -2.32
CA TYR A 81 -9.32 -0.50 -3.00
C TYR A 81 -8.11 -0.51 -2.08
N VAL A 82 -6.96 -0.92 -2.61
CA VAL A 82 -5.69 -0.92 -1.88
C VAL A 82 -4.65 -0.25 -2.76
N TRP A 83 -3.94 0.70 -2.17
CA TRP A 83 -2.76 1.31 -2.74
C TRP A 83 -1.62 1.16 -1.74
N SER A 84 -0.48 0.64 -2.16
CA SER A 84 0.72 0.65 -1.34
C SER A 84 1.90 1.10 -2.18
N ASN A 85 2.78 1.89 -1.57
CA ASN A 85 4.06 2.25 -2.13
C ASN A 85 5.16 1.94 -1.11
N GLU A 86 6.17 1.26 -1.58
CA GLU A 86 7.34 0.84 -0.83
C GLU A 86 8.56 1.37 -1.56
N THR A 87 9.50 1.97 -0.84
CA THR A 87 10.71 2.53 -1.40
C THR A 87 11.87 2.24 -0.46
N SER A 88 12.95 1.69 -1.02
CA SER A 88 14.25 1.54 -0.37
C SER A 88 15.26 2.45 -1.08
N ALA A 89 16.00 3.22 -0.30
CA ALA A 89 17.03 4.14 -0.75
C ALA A 89 18.37 3.73 -0.13
N PRO A 90 19.41 3.41 -0.92
CA PRO A 90 20.73 3.11 -0.36
C PRO A 90 21.29 4.36 0.32
N LEU A 91 22.03 4.17 1.42
CA LEU A 91 22.69 5.25 2.15
C LEU A 91 23.72 5.99 1.26
N TYR A 92 24.48 5.23 0.47
CA TYR A 92 25.50 5.71 -0.44
C TYR A 92 25.00 5.80 -1.88
N ASP A 93 25.62 6.66 -2.68
CA ASP A 93 25.34 6.76 -4.11
C ASP A 93 25.77 5.47 -4.82
N PRO A 94 24.87 4.81 -5.58
CA PRO A 94 25.19 3.56 -6.27
C PRO A 94 26.35 3.69 -7.28
N PHE A 95 26.61 4.91 -7.78
CA PHE A 95 27.71 5.20 -8.70
C PHE A 95 28.97 5.72 -8.00
N ASN A 96 28.84 6.26 -6.79
CA ASN A 96 29.95 6.77 -6.00
C ASN A 96 29.78 6.40 -4.52
N GLN A 97 30.28 5.22 -4.16
CA GLN A 97 30.09 4.63 -2.84
C GLN A 97 30.75 5.43 -1.69
N ASP A 98 31.57 6.43 -2.01
CA ASP A 98 32.23 7.30 -1.04
C ASP A 98 31.37 8.52 -0.65
N ILE A 99 30.24 8.74 -1.33
CA ILE A 99 29.36 9.90 -1.10
C ILE A 99 27.95 9.43 -0.72
N LEU A 100 27.35 10.08 0.28
CA LEU A 100 25.97 9.81 0.66
C LEU A 100 25.01 10.18 -0.47
N LEU A 101 24.03 9.31 -0.75
CA LEU A 101 23.00 9.56 -1.77
C LEU A 101 22.28 10.89 -1.51
N LYS A 102 22.02 11.22 -0.24
CA LYS A 102 21.42 12.50 0.18
C LYS A 102 22.28 13.71 -0.23
N GLU A 103 23.61 13.59 -0.12
CA GLU A 103 24.52 14.65 -0.58
C GLU A 103 24.52 14.79 -2.09
N THR A 104 24.57 13.67 -2.84
CA THR A 104 24.45 13.70 -4.31
C THR A 104 23.15 14.40 -4.73
N LEU A 105 22.03 14.07 -4.08
CA LEU A 105 20.72 14.69 -4.36
C LEU A 105 20.65 16.17 -4.00
N ASN A 106 21.42 16.63 -3.02
CA ASN A 106 21.50 18.05 -2.63
C ASN A 106 22.43 18.85 -3.55
N ARG A 107 23.49 18.22 -4.08
CA ARG A 107 24.44 18.83 -5.02
C ARG A 107 23.92 18.83 -6.47
N ALA A 108 22.85 18.10 -6.75
CA ALA A 108 22.25 18.07 -8.07
C ALA A 108 21.76 19.47 -8.50
N GLY A 109 22.28 19.97 -9.61
CA GLY A 109 22.08 21.36 -10.04
C GLY A 109 20.64 21.72 -10.47
N ASN A 110 19.76 20.74 -10.70
CA ASN A 110 18.34 20.98 -10.99
C ASN A 110 17.46 19.77 -10.63
N GLN A 111 16.15 19.98 -10.65
CA GLN A 111 15.15 18.96 -10.30
C GLN A 111 15.17 17.75 -11.26
N SER A 112 15.40 17.97 -12.55
CA SER A 112 15.46 16.89 -13.55
C SER A 112 16.61 15.92 -13.28
N ILE A 113 17.78 16.44 -12.89
CA ILE A 113 18.96 15.65 -12.53
C ILE A 113 18.69 14.87 -11.24
N ARG A 114 18.09 15.53 -10.24
CA ARG A 114 17.68 14.85 -8.98
C ARG A 114 16.77 13.67 -9.23
N ASP A 115 15.76 13.85 -10.08
CA ASP A 115 14.79 12.81 -10.36
C ASP A 115 15.42 11.68 -11.18
N SER A 116 16.37 12.00 -12.07
CA SER A 116 17.18 10.98 -12.75
C SER A 116 18.02 10.16 -11.76
N ILE A 117 18.69 10.80 -10.80
CA ILE A 117 19.50 10.09 -9.78
C ILE A 117 18.60 9.19 -8.94
N LYS A 118 17.45 9.70 -8.49
CA LYS A 118 16.48 8.92 -7.70
C LYS A 118 15.97 7.69 -8.47
N ASN A 119 15.61 7.85 -9.75
CA ASN A 119 15.08 6.74 -10.53
C ASN A 119 16.09 5.60 -10.70
N VAL A 120 17.39 5.89 -10.64
CA VAL A 120 18.43 4.88 -10.76
C VAL A 120 18.84 4.31 -9.41
N ALA A 121 18.87 5.13 -8.36
CA ALA A 121 19.30 4.71 -7.03
C ALA A 121 18.21 4.05 -6.19
N LEU A 122 16.95 4.44 -6.36
CA LEU A 122 15.86 3.97 -5.51
C LEU A 122 15.25 2.67 -6.04
N THR A 123 15.02 1.72 -5.14
CA THR A 123 14.20 0.54 -5.43
C THR A 123 12.79 0.79 -4.92
N GLY A 124 11.81 0.73 -5.81
CA GLY A 124 10.41 1.00 -5.49
C GLY A 124 9.47 -0.13 -5.88
N ARG A 125 8.45 -0.38 -5.06
CA ARG A 125 7.33 -1.27 -5.38
C ARG A 125 6.01 -0.55 -5.11
N SER A 126 5.18 -0.44 -6.15
CA SER A 126 3.84 0.13 -6.04
C SER A 126 2.80 -0.94 -6.37
N ILE A 127 1.92 -1.23 -5.41
CA ILE A 127 0.79 -2.14 -5.60
C ILE A 127 -0.49 -1.30 -5.67
N ARG A 128 -1.31 -1.59 -6.67
CA ARG A 128 -2.67 -1.04 -6.80
C ARG A 128 -3.60 -2.21 -7.03
N SER A 129 -4.57 -2.37 -6.15
CA SER A 129 -5.57 -3.42 -6.24
C SER A 129 -6.95 -2.84 -6.10
N LEU A 130 -7.85 -3.29 -6.95
CA LEU A 130 -9.25 -2.90 -6.95
C LEU A 130 -10.09 -4.17 -7.05
N GLY A 131 -11.08 -4.29 -6.17
CA GLY A 131 -11.95 -5.44 -6.08
C GLY A 131 -13.40 -5.03 -5.88
N LEU A 132 -14.29 -5.67 -6.63
CA LEU A 132 -15.73 -5.62 -6.43
C LEU A 132 -16.19 -7.05 -6.13
N ASN A 133 -16.71 -7.28 -4.93
CA ASN A 133 -17.13 -8.62 -4.51
C ASN A 133 -18.65 -8.66 -4.33
N ASN A 134 -19.27 -9.77 -4.74
CA ASN A 134 -20.67 -10.08 -4.38
C ASN A 134 -21.69 -8.97 -4.70
N VAL A 135 -21.53 -8.28 -5.84
CA VAL A 135 -22.52 -7.29 -6.30
C VAL A 135 -23.86 -7.97 -6.50
N LYS A 136 -24.90 -7.53 -5.77
CA LYS A 136 -26.23 -8.15 -5.79
C LYS A 136 -27.34 -7.10 -5.76
N ILE A 137 -28.44 -7.41 -6.44
CA ILE A 137 -29.65 -6.60 -6.47
C ILE A 137 -30.73 -7.36 -5.70
N ASN A 138 -31.13 -6.89 -4.52
CA ASN A 138 -32.12 -7.59 -3.69
C ASN A 138 -33.55 -7.05 -3.91
N ILE A 139 -33.93 -6.81 -5.17
CA ILE A 139 -35.31 -6.47 -5.51
C ILE A 139 -36.09 -7.79 -5.55
N LYS A 140 -36.97 -8.02 -4.56
CA LYS A 140 -37.95 -9.09 -4.64
C LYS A 140 -39.20 -8.53 -5.31
N SER A 141 -39.47 -8.92 -6.57
CA SER A 141 -40.76 -8.66 -7.19
C SER A 141 -41.87 -9.38 -6.39
N LYS A 142 -43.03 -8.73 -6.23
CA LYS A 142 -44.19 -9.33 -5.55
C LYS A 142 -44.68 -10.61 -6.26
N ASN A 143 -44.41 -10.71 -7.57
CA ASN A 143 -44.51 -11.93 -8.38
C ASN A 143 -43.13 -12.21 -9.00
N PRO A 144 -42.39 -13.25 -8.57
CA PRO A 144 -41.09 -13.57 -9.14
C PRO A 144 -41.26 -14.03 -10.61
N MET A 145 -40.59 -13.34 -11.53
CA MET A 145 -40.56 -13.69 -12.95
C MET A 145 -39.23 -14.37 -13.30
N PRO A 146 -39.18 -15.26 -14.32
CA PRO A 146 -37.99 -16.06 -14.64
C PRO A 146 -36.72 -15.25 -15.00
N TYR A 147 -36.88 -13.97 -15.36
CA TYR A 147 -35.79 -13.06 -15.73
C TYR A 147 -35.34 -12.13 -14.58
N ASP A 148 -35.82 -12.36 -13.35
CA ASP A 148 -35.41 -11.58 -12.18
C ASP A 148 -33.93 -11.89 -11.82
N PRO A 149 -33.06 -10.88 -11.64
CA PRO A 149 -31.66 -11.09 -11.25
C PRO A 149 -31.48 -11.87 -9.93
N ALA A 150 -32.51 -11.99 -9.09
CA ALA A 150 -32.49 -12.86 -7.91
C ALA A 150 -32.52 -14.37 -8.22
N MET A 151 -32.79 -14.75 -9.48
CA MET A 151 -33.01 -16.15 -9.90
C MET A 151 -31.80 -16.78 -10.63
N SER A 152 -30.64 -16.10 -10.69
CA SER A 152 -29.46 -16.61 -11.42
C SER A 152 -28.90 -17.95 -10.91
N ASN A 153 -29.29 -18.39 -9.71
CA ASN A 153 -28.82 -19.64 -9.10
C ASN A 153 -29.88 -20.75 -9.03
N ALA A 154 -31.05 -20.56 -9.63
CA ALA A 154 -32.11 -21.56 -9.63
C ALA A 154 -32.18 -22.31 -10.98
N TRP A 155 -31.31 -23.29 -11.17
CA TRP A 155 -31.55 -24.31 -12.20
C TRP A 155 -32.81 -25.09 -11.83
N PRO A 156 -33.80 -25.26 -12.73
CA PRO A 156 -34.92 -26.12 -12.45
C PRO A 156 -34.41 -27.57 -12.43
N LYS A 157 -34.46 -28.21 -11.27
CA LYS A 157 -34.30 -29.67 -11.20
C LYS A 157 -35.50 -30.27 -11.93
N LEU A 158 -35.26 -30.81 -13.13
CA LEU A 158 -36.24 -31.63 -13.84
C LEU A 158 -36.51 -32.89 -13.01
N PRO A 159 -37.79 -33.25 -12.75
CA PRO A 159 -38.10 -34.57 -12.21
C PRO A 159 -37.79 -35.64 -13.29
N LEU A 160 -37.19 -36.75 -12.84
CA LEU A 160 -36.97 -37.96 -13.64
C LEU A 160 -38.29 -38.59 -14.09
#